data_AF-A0A9P8IY50-F1
#
_entry.id   AF-A0A9P8IY50-F1
#
_cell.length_a   1.000
_cell.length_b   1.000
_cell.length_c   1.000
_cell.angle_alpha   90.00
_cell.angle_beta   90.00
_cell.angle_gamma   90.00
#
_symmetry.space_group_name_H-M   'P 1'
#
loop_
_entity.id
_entity.type
_entity.pdbx_description
1 polymer ?
#
loop_
_entity_poly.entity_id
_entity_poly.type
_entity_poly.pdbx_seq_one_letter_code
_entity_poly.pdbx_strand_id
1 'polypeptide(L)'
;MTLTNVLPLLPYVLSFKKIIRDLTKAVTGVWSESSSTEATRIAAFLVLRRLVVIGDAGIREAVLKTSYQGLIKGSRNTTVHTIQGINLMKNSAAELWGIDSTIGYTTGFTFIRQLAIHLRGSITNKSKDSYKTVYNWQYVHSLDFWSRVVASHCQSLAEAEKGAASPLRPLIYPIVQVTLGAMRLIPTSTYFPLRFHLIRSLLRISLSTGTYIPLGSALYEVLNSAEMRKPPKASTLKPLDFSVAFRAPKTYLRTRVYQDGVGEQVIELLSEFFVLWAKSVAFPELALPLVVLLKRWLKETGKNSKTPNNNAKLTSQMILLVQKVDANIRFVEEKRAKVDFAPNNRSEVENFLRETEWQKTPLGAFVVGQRKIREEKQKLMEEARKEDEKKREEEKAERMAKDGEDFDDEDEASGDEDESEDEEMEVDGVSDEEDSE
;
A
#
# COMPACT_ATOMS: atom_id res chain seq x y z
N MET A 1 -10.19 13.40 -27.99
CA MET A 1 -11.39 14.09 -28.52
C MET A 1 -12.55 13.14 -28.84
N THR A 2 -12.33 11.92 -29.34
CA THR A 2 -13.42 11.00 -29.75
C THR A 2 -14.26 10.44 -28.59
N LEU A 3 -13.63 10.01 -27.49
CA LEU A 3 -14.33 9.41 -26.33
C LEU A 3 -15.31 10.37 -25.64
N THR A 4 -14.93 11.65 -25.47
CA THR A 4 -15.76 12.67 -24.85
C THR A 4 -17.03 12.97 -25.63
N ASN A 5 -17.00 12.80 -26.96
CA ASN A 5 -18.16 13.00 -27.83
C ASN A 5 -19.23 11.90 -27.68
N VAL A 6 -18.91 10.79 -27.01
CA VAL A 6 -19.87 9.73 -26.68
C VAL A 6 -20.79 10.16 -25.52
N LEU A 7 -20.33 11.05 -24.63
CA LEU A 7 -21.05 11.45 -23.42
C LEU A 7 -22.48 11.98 -23.68
N PRO A 8 -22.71 12.89 -24.65
CA PRO A 8 -24.05 13.39 -24.95
C PRO A 8 -24.97 12.32 -25.55
N LEU A 9 -24.41 11.27 -26.17
CA LEU A 9 -25.17 10.21 -26.83
C LEU A 9 -25.64 9.13 -25.85
N LEU A 10 -24.95 8.98 -24.70
CA LEU A 10 -25.24 7.93 -23.72
C LEU A 10 -26.72 7.82 -23.30
N PRO A 11 -27.46 8.90 -23.00
CA PRO A 11 -28.87 8.81 -22.60
C PRO A 11 -29.76 8.16 -23.66
N TYR A 12 -29.43 8.34 -24.94
CA TYR A 12 -30.22 7.82 -26.06
C TYR A 12 -29.95 6.34 -26.35
N VAL A 13 -28.84 5.79 -25.86
CA VAL A 13 -28.44 4.39 -26.11
C VAL A 13 -28.69 3.45 -24.93
N LEU A 14 -29.20 3.95 -23.79
CA LEU A 14 -29.42 3.15 -22.57
C LEU A 14 -30.34 1.94 -22.76
N SER A 15 -31.35 2.07 -23.63
CA SER A 15 -32.27 0.98 -23.93
C SER A 15 -31.60 -0.20 -24.65
N PHE A 16 -30.45 0.03 -25.31
CA PHE A 16 -29.74 -0.98 -26.08
C PHE A 16 -28.64 -1.65 -25.23
N LYS A 17 -29.04 -2.55 -24.33
CA LYS A 17 -28.13 -3.23 -23.37
C LYS A 17 -26.89 -3.87 -24.01
N LYS A 18 -27.02 -4.43 -25.22
CA LYS A 18 -25.89 -5.00 -25.97
C LYS A 18 -24.85 -3.92 -26.32
N ILE A 19 -25.31 -2.78 -26.83
CA ILE A 19 -24.45 -1.65 -27.19
C ILE A 19 -23.78 -1.09 -25.93
N ILE A 20 -24.52 -0.91 -24.83
CA ILE A 20 -23.96 -0.43 -23.56
C ILE A 20 -22.87 -1.37 -23.04
N ARG A 21 -23.10 -2.69 -23.09
CA ARG A 21 -22.11 -3.68 -22.66
C ARG A 21 -20.85 -3.63 -23.52
N ASP A 22 -21.01 -3.59 -24.83
CA ASP A 22 -19.87 -3.62 -25.76
C ASP A 22 -19.09 -2.28 -25.69
N LEU A 23 -19.78 -1.15 -25.54
CA LEU A 23 -19.19 0.16 -25.25
C LEU A 23 -18.44 0.16 -23.92
N THR A 24 -19.04 -0.37 -22.85
CA THR A 24 -18.41 -0.44 -21.51
C THR A 24 -17.09 -1.22 -21.58
N LYS A 25 -17.06 -2.33 -22.31
CA LYS A 25 -15.84 -3.13 -22.52
C LYS A 25 -14.79 -2.35 -23.29
N ALA A 26 -15.16 -1.71 -24.41
CA ALA A 26 -14.23 -0.94 -25.21
C ALA A 26 -13.62 0.25 -24.43
N VAL A 27 -14.47 1.01 -23.74
CA VAL A 27 -14.06 2.16 -22.92
C VAL A 27 -13.19 1.70 -21.74
N THR A 28 -13.54 0.60 -21.09
CA THR A 28 -12.72 0.03 -20.02
C THR A 28 -11.36 -0.42 -20.54
N GLY A 29 -11.30 -1.03 -21.73
CA GLY A 29 -10.04 -1.39 -22.39
C GLY A 29 -9.12 -0.19 -22.51
N VAL A 30 -9.61 0.91 -23.11
CA VAL A 30 -8.85 2.16 -23.24
C VAL A 30 -8.47 2.76 -21.89
N TRP A 31 -9.39 2.74 -20.92
CA TRP A 31 -9.11 3.25 -19.57
C TRP A 31 -8.01 2.44 -18.86
N SER A 32 -7.97 1.12 -19.08
CA SER A 32 -7.01 0.21 -18.43
C SER A 32 -5.66 0.08 -19.13
N GLU A 33 -5.61 0.38 -20.43
CA GLU A 33 -4.45 0.13 -21.30
C GLU A 33 -3.21 0.90 -20.85
N SER A 34 -2.07 0.21 -20.71
CA SER A 34 -0.81 0.78 -20.17
C SER A 34 -0.30 1.98 -20.98
N SER A 35 -0.40 1.91 -22.31
CA SER A 35 0.04 2.92 -23.26
C SER A 35 -0.89 4.14 -23.37
N SER A 36 -2.05 4.11 -22.72
CA SER A 36 -2.98 5.24 -22.76
C SER A 36 -2.50 6.42 -21.93
N THR A 37 -2.49 7.60 -22.56
CA THR A 37 -2.19 8.88 -21.89
C THR A 37 -3.19 9.18 -20.78
N GLU A 38 -2.76 9.96 -19.77
CA GLU A 38 -3.63 10.34 -18.65
C GLU A 38 -4.93 11.01 -19.11
N ALA A 39 -4.84 11.94 -20.08
CA ALA A 39 -6.01 12.60 -20.66
C ALA A 39 -6.99 11.60 -21.31
N THR A 40 -6.47 10.56 -21.95
CA THR A 40 -7.29 9.50 -22.58
C THR A 40 -7.98 8.65 -21.52
N ARG A 41 -7.25 8.28 -20.45
CA ARG A 41 -7.84 7.55 -19.31
C ARG A 41 -8.92 8.38 -18.63
N ILE A 42 -8.70 9.67 -18.41
CA ILE A 42 -9.71 10.57 -17.82
C ILE A 42 -10.95 10.63 -18.71
N ALA A 43 -10.79 10.81 -20.03
CA ALA A 43 -11.92 10.82 -20.96
C ALA A 43 -12.71 9.49 -20.93
N ALA A 44 -12.02 8.35 -20.92
CA ALA A 44 -12.65 7.04 -20.80
C ALA A 44 -13.38 6.86 -19.46
N PHE A 45 -12.76 7.29 -18.35
CA PHE A 45 -13.37 7.27 -17.03
C PHE A 45 -14.65 8.10 -16.96
N LEU A 46 -14.68 9.29 -17.56
CA LEU A 46 -15.89 10.13 -17.58
C LEU A 46 -17.07 9.42 -18.25
N VAL A 47 -16.82 8.63 -19.29
CA VAL A 47 -17.84 7.81 -19.96
C VAL A 47 -18.35 6.72 -19.01
N LEU A 48 -17.46 5.99 -18.34
CA LEU A 48 -17.83 4.98 -17.34
C LEU A 48 -18.65 5.59 -16.19
N ARG A 49 -18.18 6.71 -15.63
CA ARG A 49 -18.87 7.44 -14.57
C ARG A 49 -20.25 7.89 -15.01
N ARG A 50 -20.39 8.44 -16.23
CA ARG A 50 -21.67 8.87 -16.76
C ARG A 50 -22.65 7.69 -16.89
N LEU A 51 -22.18 6.54 -17.37
CA LEU A 51 -22.99 5.31 -17.45
C LEU A 51 -23.50 4.85 -16.08
N VAL A 52 -22.67 4.90 -15.03
CA VAL A 52 -23.12 4.56 -13.66
C VAL A 52 -24.18 5.54 -13.15
N VAL A 53 -24.01 6.84 -13.43
CA VAL A 53 -24.96 7.88 -12.99
C VAL A 53 -26.34 7.71 -13.63
N ILE A 54 -26.41 7.50 -14.94
CA ILE A 54 -27.69 7.48 -15.67
C ILE A 54 -28.26 6.07 -15.88
N GLY A 55 -27.45 5.03 -15.69
CA GLY A 55 -27.85 3.64 -15.92
C GLY A 55 -28.78 3.10 -14.85
N ASP A 56 -29.56 2.07 -15.22
CA ASP A 56 -30.32 1.26 -14.28
C ASP A 56 -29.40 0.39 -13.41
N ALA A 57 -29.96 -0.33 -12.43
CA ALA A 57 -29.18 -1.17 -11.52
C ALA A 57 -28.32 -2.21 -12.24
N GLY A 58 -28.81 -2.81 -13.34
CA GLY A 58 -28.08 -3.80 -14.11
C GLY A 58 -26.90 -3.20 -14.88
N ILE A 59 -27.09 -2.01 -15.47
CA ILE A 59 -26.01 -1.27 -16.14
C ILE A 59 -24.95 -0.85 -15.11
N ARG A 60 -25.36 -0.30 -13.96
CA ARG A 60 -24.44 0.08 -12.88
C ARG A 60 -23.57 -1.09 -12.46
N GLU A 61 -24.19 -2.22 -12.14
CA GLU A 61 -23.47 -3.43 -11.74
C GLU A 61 -22.51 -3.92 -12.82
N ALA A 62 -22.94 -3.94 -14.09
CA ALA A 62 -22.11 -4.35 -15.21
C ALA A 62 -20.90 -3.43 -15.43
N VAL A 63 -21.07 -2.12 -15.29
CA VAL A 63 -19.98 -1.14 -15.39
C VAL A 63 -19.00 -1.34 -14.25
N LEU A 64 -19.47 -1.41 -12.99
CA LEU A 64 -18.60 -1.66 -11.83
C LEU A 64 -17.78 -2.94 -11.99
N LYS A 65 -18.41 -4.04 -12.40
CA LYS A 65 -17.71 -5.32 -12.64
C LYS A 65 -16.65 -5.20 -13.73
N THR A 66 -17.00 -4.58 -14.86
CA THR A 66 -16.08 -4.43 -15.99
C THR A 66 -14.92 -3.53 -15.62
N SER A 67 -15.17 -2.39 -14.97
CA SER A 67 -14.13 -1.47 -14.50
C SER A 67 -13.18 -2.13 -13.52
N TYR A 68 -13.67 -2.92 -12.56
CA TYR A 68 -12.79 -3.67 -11.65
C TYR A 68 -11.92 -4.66 -12.42
N GLN A 69 -12.50 -5.45 -13.33
CA GLN A 69 -11.72 -6.39 -14.16
C GLN A 69 -10.67 -5.67 -15.02
N GLY A 70 -11.01 -4.51 -15.59
CA GLY A 70 -10.09 -3.67 -16.34
C GLY A 70 -8.92 -3.21 -15.49
N LEU A 71 -9.19 -2.73 -14.27
CA LEU A 71 -8.16 -2.31 -13.31
C LEU A 71 -7.16 -3.45 -13.03
N ILE A 72 -7.68 -4.63 -12.70
CA ILE A 72 -6.85 -5.78 -12.32
C ILE A 72 -6.01 -6.27 -13.50
N LYS A 73 -6.56 -6.26 -14.72
CA LYS A 73 -5.80 -6.59 -15.94
C LYS A 73 -4.73 -5.54 -16.24
N GLY A 74 -5.10 -4.26 -16.19
CA GLY A 74 -4.20 -3.13 -16.45
C GLY A 74 -3.12 -2.93 -15.39
N SER A 75 -3.22 -3.60 -14.24
CA SER A 75 -2.23 -3.53 -13.16
C SER A 75 -1.35 -4.79 -13.04
N ARG A 76 -1.34 -5.68 -14.05
CA ARG A 76 -0.51 -6.90 -14.03
C ARG A 76 0.97 -6.56 -13.98
N ASN A 77 1.40 -5.62 -14.81
CA ASN A 77 2.80 -5.20 -14.94
C ASN A 77 2.95 -3.82 -14.31
N THR A 78 3.49 -3.78 -13.09
CA THR A 78 3.76 -2.54 -12.37
C THR A 78 5.23 -2.19 -12.52
N THR A 79 5.49 -1.08 -13.16
CA THR A 79 6.81 -0.50 -13.32
C THR A 79 6.76 0.96 -12.94
N VAL A 80 7.93 1.59 -12.95
CA VAL A 80 8.07 3.01 -12.67
C VAL A 80 7.29 3.87 -13.68
N HIS A 81 7.14 3.41 -14.93
CA HIS A 81 6.38 4.11 -15.96
C HIS A 81 4.87 3.86 -15.85
N THR A 82 4.43 2.69 -15.38
CA THR A 82 2.99 2.36 -15.31
C THR A 82 2.32 2.74 -13.99
N ILE A 83 3.08 2.90 -12.90
CA ILE A 83 2.52 3.11 -11.55
C ILE A 83 1.61 4.35 -11.44
N GLN A 84 1.92 5.44 -12.14
CA GLN A 84 1.10 6.66 -12.13
C GLN A 84 -0.26 6.42 -12.80
N GLY A 85 -0.26 5.77 -13.98
CA GLY A 85 -1.48 5.35 -14.66
C GLY A 85 -2.32 4.40 -13.81
N ILE A 86 -1.69 3.44 -13.13
CA ILE A 86 -2.38 2.52 -12.20
C ILE A 86 -2.98 3.28 -11.01
N ASN A 87 -2.28 4.25 -10.45
CA ASN A 87 -2.81 5.08 -9.36
C ASN A 87 -3.99 5.95 -9.82
N LEU A 88 -3.94 6.53 -11.02
CA LEU A 88 -5.04 7.26 -11.63
C LEU A 88 -6.26 6.36 -11.82
N MET A 89 -6.07 5.12 -12.32
CA MET A 89 -7.14 4.14 -12.43
C MET A 89 -7.75 3.83 -11.05
N LYS A 90 -6.93 3.53 -10.04
CA LYS A 90 -7.44 3.20 -8.70
C LYS A 90 -8.23 4.36 -8.07
N ASN A 91 -7.73 5.59 -8.20
CA ASN A 91 -8.40 6.78 -7.67
C ASN A 91 -9.72 7.06 -8.38
N SER A 92 -9.70 7.09 -9.72
CA SER A 92 -10.90 7.38 -10.51
C SER A 92 -11.97 6.31 -10.33
N ALA A 93 -11.62 5.02 -10.47
CA ALA A 93 -12.60 3.95 -10.30
C ALA A 93 -13.17 3.89 -8.88
N ALA A 94 -12.43 4.28 -7.85
CA ALA A 94 -12.93 4.26 -6.48
C ALA A 94 -14.18 5.13 -6.30
N GLU A 95 -14.30 6.23 -7.05
CA GLU A 95 -15.48 7.12 -7.01
C GLU A 95 -16.77 6.40 -7.43
N LEU A 96 -16.68 5.42 -8.35
CA LEU A 96 -17.86 4.76 -8.92
C LEU A 96 -18.68 4.01 -7.86
N TRP A 97 -18.02 3.42 -6.87
CA TRP A 97 -18.67 2.61 -5.83
C TRP A 97 -19.50 3.44 -4.84
N GLY A 98 -19.30 4.75 -4.80
CA GLY A 98 -20.09 5.66 -3.96
C GLY A 98 -21.37 6.20 -4.62
N ILE A 99 -21.53 6.02 -5.95
CA ILE A 99 -22.67 6.60 -6.68
C ILE A 99 -23.99 5.92 -6.29
N ASP A 100 -23.98 4.59 -6.19
CA ASP A 100 -25.07 3.79 -5.64
C ASP A 100 -24.47 2.84 -4.60
N SER A 101 -24.54 3.24 -3.33
CA SER A 101 -23.88 2.49 -2.25
C SER A 101 -24.47 1.10 -2.03
N THR A 102 -25.71 0.83 -2.46
CA THR A 102 -26.33 -0.50 -2.35
C THR A 102 -25.67 -1.48 -3.31
N ILE A 103 -25.57 -1.09 -4.59
CA ILE A 103 -24.88 -1.89 -5.61
C ILE A 103 -23.37 -1.90 -5.36
N GLY A 104 -22.82 -0.77 -4.90
CA GLY A 104 -21.43 -0.66 -4.48
C GLY A 104 -21.09 -1.67 -3.38
N TYR A 105 -21.94 -1.81 -2.37
CA TYR A 105 -21.75 -2.78 -1.29
C TYR A 105 -21.77 -4.23 -1.80
N THR A 106 -22.80 -4.61 -2.57
CA THR A 106 -22.95 -6.00 -3.03
C THR A 106 -21.82 -6.43 -3.97
N THR A 107 -21.43 -5.55 -4.91
CA THR A 107 -20.30 -5.81 -5.81
C THR A 107 -18.97 -5.82 -5.06
N GLY A 108 -18.75 -4.86 -4.15
CA GLY A 108 -17.53 -4.77 -3.36
C GLY A 108 -17.33 -5.96 -2.42
N PHE A 109 -18.38 -6.37 -1.72
CA PHE A 109 -18.35 -7.57 -0.89
C PHE A 109 -18.03 -8.82 -1.73
N THR A 110 -18.63 -8.94 -2.92
CA THR A 110 -18.36 -10.07 -3.82
C THR A 110 -16.89 -10.15 -4.20
N PHE A 111 -16.28 -9.04 -4.61
CA PHE A 111 -14.86 -9.02 -5.01
C PHE A 111 -13.91 -9.23 -3.83
N ILE A 112 -14.15 -8.60 -2.68
CA ILE A 112 -13.34 -8.81 -1.47
C ILE A 112 -13.44 -10.27 -1.01
N ARG A 113 -14.63 -10.88 -1.11
CA ARG A 113 -14.80 -12.31 -0.80
C ARG A 113 -13.98 -13.20 -1.74
N GLN A 114 -13.87 -12.87 -3.02
CA GLN A 114 -13.00 -13.63 -3.95
C GLN A 114 -11.52 -13.53 -3.54
N LEU A 115 -11.05 -12.34 -3.15
CA LEU A 115 -9.69 -12.16 -2.62
C LEU A 115 -9.46 -13.02 -1.36
N ALA A 116 -10.46 -13.09 -0.48
CA ALA A 116 -10.42 -13.93 0.72
C ALA A 116 -10.37 -15.43 0.39
N ILE A 117 -11.11 -15.87 -0.62
CA ILE A 117 -11.12 -17.27 -1.09
C ILE A 117 -9.74 -17.65 -1.65
N HIS A 118 -9.13 -16.79 -2.49
CA HIS A 118 -7.77 -17.02 -2.99
C HIS A 118 -6.76 -17.14 -1.84
N LEU A 119 -6.81 -16.19 -0.89
CA LEU A 119 -5.94 -16.21 0.29
C LEU A 119 -6.11 -17.49 1.11
N ARG A 120 -7.36 -17.88 1.40
CA ARG A 120 -7.64 -19.12 2.14
C ARG A 120 -7.09 -20.33 1.39
N GLY A 121 -7.27 -20.38 0.07
CA GLY A 121 -6.71 -21.41 -0.80
C GLY A 121 -5.20 -21.53 -0.66
N SER A 122 -4.48 -20.40 -0.66
CA SER A 122 -3.02 -20.36 -0.44
C SER A 122 -2.58 -20.73 0.96
N ILE A 123 -3.40 -20.48 1.98
CA ILE A 123 -3.12 -20.91 3.35
C ILE A 123 -3.30 -22.43 3.48
N THR A 124 -4.35 -22.99 2.87
CA THR A 124 -4.67 -24.42 2.97
C THR A 124 -3.82 -25.30 2.06
N ASN A 125 -3.51 -24.82 0.86
CA ASN A 125 -2.71 -25.51 -0.14
C ASN A 125 -1.38 -24.77 -0.30
N LYS A 126 -0.35 -25.23 0.42
CA LYS A 126 0.98 -24.63 0.46
C LYS A 126 1.81 -25.03 -0.77
N SER A 127 1.35 -24.69 -1.96
CA SER A 127 2.08 -24.91 -3.22
C SER A 127 2.56 -23.60 -3.83
N LYS A 128 3.65 -23.65 -4.61
CA LYS A 128 4.20 -22.48 -5.32
C LYS A 128 3.13 -21.79 -6.18
N ASP A 129 2.35 -22.56 -6.93
CA ASP A 129 1.26 -22.03 -7.78
C ASP A 129 0.15 -21.38 -6.97
N SER A 130 -0.19 -21.97 -5.82
CA SER A 130 -1.18 -21.41 -4.92
C SER A 130 -0.74 -20.06 -4.36
N TYR A 131 0.53 -19.89 -3.99
CA TYR A 131 1.06 -18.59 -3.57
C TYR A 131 1.09 -17.56 -4.68
N LYS A 132 1.40 -17.95 -5.93
CA LYS A 132 1.37 -17.04 -7.09
C LYS A 132 0.01 -16.39 -7.31
N THR A 133 -1.09 -17.00 -6.84
CA THR A 133 -2.43 -16.39 -6.93
C THR A 133 -2.64 -15.16 -6.02
N VAL A 134 -1.85 -15.04 -4.94
CA VAL A 134 -1.94 -13.96 -3.95
C VAL A 134 -0.73 -13.03 -4.02
N TYR A 135 0.46 -13.58 -4.25
CA TYR A 135 1.72 -12.82 -4.25
C TYR A 135 2.07 -12.34 -5.65
N ASN A 136 1.24 -11.42 -6.16
CA ASN A 136 1.39 -10.77 -7.45
C ASN A 136 0.82 -9.34 -7.40
N TRP A 137 1.16 -8.52 -8.41
CA TRP A 137 0.70 -7.12 -8.47
C TRP A 137 -0.81 -6.96 -8.56
N GLN A 138 -1.51 -7.87 -9.25
CA GLN A 138 -2.96 -7.81 -9.40
C GLN A 138 -3.66 -7.91 -8.05
N TYR A 139 -3.21 -8.82 -7.18
CA TYR A 139 -3.75 -8.98 -5.83
C TYR A 139 -3.39 -7.79 -4.92
N VAL A 140 -2.13 -7.31 -4.96
CA VAL A 140 -1.69 -6.15 -4.19
C VAL A 140 -2.48 -4.89 -4.58
N HIS A 141 -2.64 -4.62 -5.88
CA HIS A 141 -3.44 -3.48 -6.36
C HIS A 141 -4.94 -3.67 -6.12
N SER A 142 -5.45 -4.89 -6.08
CA SER A 142 -6.83 -5.17 -5.67
C SER A 142 -7.07 -4.70 -4.23
N LEU A 143 -6.18 -5.07 -3.30
CA LEU A 143 -6.29 -4.66 -1.89
C LEU A 143 -6.09 -3.15 -1.73
N ASP A 144 -5.10 -2.56 -2.42
CA ASP A 144 -4.90 -1.10 -2.42
C ASP A 144 -6.13 -0.37 -2.97
N PHE A 145 -6.76 -0.88 -4.03
CA PHE A 145 -7.99 -0.33 -4.59
C PHE A 145 -9.14 -0.33 -3.58
N TRP A 146 -9.43 -1.46 -2.95
CA TRP A 146 -10.51 -1.54 -1.95
C TRP A 146 -10.25 -0.66 -0.74
N SER A 147 -8.98 -0.49 -0.35
CA SER A 147 -8.63 0.47 0.70
C SER A 147 -8.95 1.93 0.29
N ARG A 148 -8.81 2.30 -0.99
CA ARG A 148 -9.20 3.63 -1.50
C ARG A 148 -10.72 3.80 -1.57
N VAL A 149 -11.45 2.75 -1.97
CA VAL A 149 -12.92 2.77 -1.98
C VAL A 149 -13.46 3.08 -0.57
N VAL A 150 -13.06 2.30 0.44
CA VAL A 150 -13.55 2.54 1.81
C VAL A 150 -13.02 3.86 2.38
N ALA A 151 -11.78 4.25 2.08
CA ALA A 151 -11.22 5.53 2.54
C ALA A 151 -11.90 6.75 1.93
N SER A 152 -12.44 6.65 0.71
CA SER A 152 -13.15 7.74 0.04
C SER A 152 -14.60 7.86 0.49
N HIS A 153 -15.25 6.72 0.78
CA HIS A 153 -16.70 6.68 1.03
C HIS A 153 -17.10 6.44 2.48
N CYS A 154 -16.17 6.12 3.38
CA CYS A 154 -16.42 5.86 4.80
C CYS A 154 -15.65 6.83 5.70
N GLN A 155 -15.52 8.10 5.26
CA GLN A 155 -14.80 9.12 6.02
C GLN A 155 -15.56 9.49 7.29
N SER A 156 -14.93 9.35 8.46
CA SER A 156 -15.62 9.55 9.74
C SER A 156 -16.20 10.95 9.91
N LEU A 157 -15.51 11.99 9.43
CA LEU A 157 -16.01 13.36 9.49
C LEU A 157 -17.27 13.54 8.63
N ALA A 158 -17.24 13.03 7.39
CA ALA A 158 -18.36 13.13 6.47
C ALA A 158 -19.58 12.32 6.94
N GLU A 159 -19.37 11.16 7.60
CA GLU A 159 -20.45 10.38 8.20
C GLU A 159 -21.06 11.08 9.42
N ALA A 160 -20.24 11.74 10.24
CA ALA A 160 -20.71 12.54 11.36
C ALA A 160 -21.56 13.73 10.89
N GLU A 161 -21.13 14.44 9.84
CA GLU A 161 -21.89 15.55 9.23
C GLU A 161 -23.24 15.08 8.64
N LYS A 162 -23.26 13.89 8.03
CA LYS A 162 -24.49 13.29 7.48
C LYS A 162 -25.40 12.64 8.53
N GLY A 163 -24.91 12.44 9.75
CA GLY A 163 -25.62 11.74 10.82
C GLY A 163 -25.86 10.25 10.55
N ALA A 164 -25.19 9.67 9.55
CA ALA A 164 -25.37 8.28 9.15
C ALA A 164 -24.07 7.67 8.60
N ALA A 165 -23.80 6.43 8.99
CA ALA A 165 -22.67 5.66 8.47
C ALA A 165 -22.89 5.29 7.00
N SER A 166 -21.79 5.21 6.25
CA SER A 166 -21.82 4.78 4.86
C SER A 166 -22.28 3.32 4.75
N PRO A 167 -23.15 2.97 3.77
CA PRO A 167 -23.48 1.57 3.50
C PRO A 167 -22.26 0.72 3.12
N LEU A 168 -21.14 1.34 2.73
CA LEU A 168 -19.89 0.65 2.43
C LEU A 168 -19.03 0.37 3.69
N ARG A 169 -19.34 0.99 4.84
CA ARG A 169 -18.55 0.84 6.08
C ARG A 169 -18.37 -0.62 6.53
N PRO A 170 -19.36 -1.53 6.38
CA PRO A 170 -19.17 -2.95 6.71
C PRO A 170 -18.09 -3.66 5.88
N LEU A 171 -17.65 -3.08 4.75
CA LEU A 171 -16.53 -3.63 3.97
C LEU A 171 -15.16 -3.44 4.64
N ILE A 172 -15.03 -2.55 5.63
CA ILE A 172 -13.78 -2.27 6.33
C ILE A 172 -13.23 -3.52 7.02
N TYR A 173 -14.07 -4.25 7.75
CA TYR A 173 -13.63 -5.46 8.45
C TYR A 173 -13.06 -6.53 7.50
N PRO A 174 -13.79 -6.99 6.45
CA PRO A 174 -13.26 -8.00 5.55
C PRO A 174 -12.02 -7.54 4.79
N ILE A 175 -11.92 -6.27 4.33
CA ILE A 175 -10.70 -5.82 3.64
C ILE A 175 -9.48 -5.81 4.57
N VAL A 176 -9.66 -5.37 5.82
CA VAL A 176 -8.59 -5.36 6.83
C VAL A 176 -8.14 -6.79 7.12
N GLN A 177 -9.06 -7.73 7.34
CA GLN A 177 -8.73 -9.13 7.60
C GLN A 177 -7.98 -9.78 6.44
N VAL A 178 -8.45 -9.61 5.20
CA VAL A 178 -7.79 -10.19 4.03
C VAL A 178 -6.40 -9.59 3.84
N THR A 179 -6.24 -8.28 4.05
CA THR A 179 -4.95 -7.60 3.87
C THR A 179 -3.94 -8.00 4.96
N LEU A 180 -4.39 -8.14 6.22
CA LEU A 180 -3.57 -8.65 7.32
C LEU A 180 -3.13 -10.10 7.09
N GLY A 181 -4.04 -10.94 6.59
CA GLY A 181 -3.71 -12.32 6.24
C GLY A 181 -2.73 -12.42 5.07
N ALA A 182 -2.95 -11.65 4.00
CA ALA A 182 -2.05 -11.62 2.85
C ALA A 182 -0.62 -11.17 3.21
N MET A 183 -0.48 -10.19 4.12
CA MET A 183 0.82 -9.73 4.62
C MET A 183 1.63 -10.84 5.33
N ARG A 184 0.97 -11.84 5.89
CA ARG A 184 1.56 -12.91 6.72
C ARG A 184 1.62 -14.27 6.03
N LEU A 185 1.23 -14.37 4.77
CA LEU A 185 1.14 -15.64 4.05
C LEU A 185 2.52 -16.32 3.90
N ILE A 186 3.52 -15.59 3.42
CA ILE A 186 4.92 -16.04 3.35
C ILE A 186 5.76 -15.11 4.23
N PRO A 187 6.27 -15.59 5.38
CA PRO A 187 6.91 -14.74 6.38
C PRO A 187 8.38 -14.41 6.08
N THR A 188 8.80 -14.32 4.81
CA THR A 188 10.21 -14.06 4.42
C THR A 188 10.52 -12.57 4.23
N SER A 189 11.81 -12.23 4.33
CA SER A 189 12.32 -10.87 4.09
C SER A 189 12.14 -10.41 2.64
N THR A 190 12.25 -11.34 1.69
CA THR A 190 12.00 -11.14 0.27
C THR A 190 10.70 -10.38 -0.01
N TYR A 191 9.64 -10.60 0.79
CA TYR A 191 8.33 -9.97 0.61
C TYR A 191 8.06 -8.77 1.53
N PHE A 192 9.07 -8.21 2.21
CA PHE A 192 8.91 -6.95 2.94
C PHE A 192 8.36 -5.81 2.07
N PRO A 193 8.77 -5.63 0.80
CA PRO A 193 8.18 -4.60 -0.05
C PRO A 193 6.65 -4.76 -0.21
N LEU A 194 6.16 -5.97 -0.48
CA LEU A 194 4.71 -6.29 -0.49
C LEU A 194 4.05 -5.92 0.83
N ARG A 195 4.63 -6.31 1.98
CA ARG A 195 4.06 -5.97 3.29
C ARG A 195 3.94 -4.45 3.47
N PHE A 196 4.92 -3.67 3.02
CA PHE A 196 4.87 -2.21 3.12
C PHE A 196 3.75 -1.60 2.25
N HIS A 197 3.51 -2.11 1.04
CA HIS A 197 2.34 -1.70 0.24
C HIS A 197 1.01 -1.98 0.94
N LEU A 198 0.88 -3.15 1.55
CA LEU A 198 -0.32 -3.54 2.29
C LEU A 198 -0.50 -2.71 3.57
N ILE A 199 0.57 -2.44 4.32
CA ILE A 199 0.55 -1.57 5.50
C ILE A 199 0.13 -0.15 5.12
N ARG A 200 0.63 0.41 4.01
CA ARG A 200 0.18 1.72 3.50
C ARG A 200 -1.32 1.74 3.18
N SER A 201 -1.82 0.65 2.60
CA SER A 201 -3.25 0.49 2.32
C SER A 201 -4.07 0.49 3.63
N LEU A 202 -3.61 -0.22 4.66
CA LEU A 202 -4.25 -0.25 5.98
C LEU A 202 -4.16 1.10 6.71
N LEU A 203 -3.02 1.79 6.65
CA LEU A 203 -2.86 3.13 7.20
C LEU A 203 -3.83 4.13 6.56
N ARG A 204 -4.08 4.03 5.25
CA ARG A 204 -5.08 4.84 4.55
C ARG A 204 -6.49 4.62 5.11
N ILE A 205 -6.87 3.36 5.34
CA ILE A 205 -8.16 3.02 5.96
C ILE A 205 -8.24 3.62 7.36
N SER A 206 -7.20 3.43 8.18
CA SER A 206 -7.16 3.95 9.55
C SER A 206 -7.29 5.47 9.59
N LEU A 207 -6.59 6.17 8.69
CA LEU A 207 -6.63 7.63 8.59
C LEU A 207 -8.03 8.16 8.25
N SER A 208 -8.65 7.61 7.22
CA SER A 208 -9.94 8.12 6.74
C SER A 208 -11.12 7.71 7.61
N THR A 209 -11.11 6.47 8.12
CA THR A 209 -12.28 5.88 8.79
C THR A 209 -12.20 5.95 10.32
N GLY A 210 -11.09 6.44 10.88
CA GLY A 210 -10.81 6.43 12.32
C GLY A 210 -10.75 5.03 12.94
N THR A 211 -10.74 3.97 12.13
CA THR A 211 -10.69 2.59 12.61
C THR A 211 -9.28 2.26 13.08
N TYR A 212 -9.14 1.80 14.32
CA TYR A 212 -7.85 1.34 14.83
C TYR A 212 -7.47 -0.01 14.21
N ILE A 213 -6.28 -0.05 13.58
CA ILE A 213 -5.68 -1.27 13.03
C ILE A 213 -4.29 -1.44 13.66
N PRO A 214 -4.03 -2.55 14.40
CA PRO A 214 -2.77 -2.73 15.13
C PRO A 214 -1.62 -3.14 14.18
N LEU A 215 -1.02 -2.16 13.51
CA LEU A 215 0.07 -2.38 12.54
C LEU A 215 1.46 -2.45 13.19
N GLY A 216 1.58 -1.99 14.44
CA GLY A 216 2.84 -1.92 15.16
C GLY A 216 3.57 -3.25 15.27
N SER A 217 2.86 -4.33 15.59
CA SER A 217 3.46 -5.67 15.71
C SER A 217 4.02 -6.17 14.38
N ALA A 218 3.30 -5.95 13.28
CA ALA A 218 3.75 -6.37 11.95
C ALA A 218 5.02 -5.62 11.50
N LEU A 219 5.14 -4.34 11.83
CA LEU A 219 6.35 -3.55 11.59
C LEU A 219 7.52 -3.98 12.48
N TYR A 220 7.24 -4.32 13.74
CA TYR A 220 8.26 -4.85 14.65
C TYR A 220 8.77 -6.23 14.22
N GLU A 221 7.92 -7.10 13.69
CA GLU A 221 8.31 -8.41 13.13
C GLU A 221 9.38 -8.25 12.03
N VAL A 222 9.27 -7.22 11.19
CA VAL A 222 10.27 -6.90 10.15
C VAL A 222 11.63 -6.58 10.78
N LEU A 223 11.66 -5.75 11.82
CA LEU A 223 12.89 -5.42 12.56
C LEU A 223 13.51 -6.64 13.23
N ASN A 224 12.67 -7.56 13.72
CA ASN A 224 13.14 -8.75 14.40
C ASN A 224 13.64 -9.86 13.46
N SER A 225 13.55 -9.66 12.14
CA SER A 225 14.08 -10.62 11.17
C SER A 225 15.60 -10.75 11.25
N ALA A 226 16.14 -11.92 10.88
CA ALA A 226 17.58 -12.16 10.83
C ALA A 226 18.30 -11.13 9.95
N GLU A 227 17.64 -10.72 8.86
CA GLU A 227 18.13 -9.73 7.90
C GLU A 227 18.28 -8.33 8.50
N MET A 228 17.49 -7.98 9.52
CA MET A 228 17.55 -6.66 10.17
C MET A 228 18.33 -6.69 11.49
N ARG A 229 18.57 -7.88 12.07
CA ARG A 229 19.35 -8.03 13.32
C ARG A 229 20.84 -8.23 13.07
N LYS A 230 21.22 -8.91 12.00
CA LYS A 230 22.63 -9.21 11.69
C LYS A 230 23.32 -8.04 10.99
N PRO A 231 24.65 -7.92 11.08
CA PRO A 231 25.37 -6.87 10.37
C PRO A 231 25.25 -7.01 8.85
N PRO A 232 24.99 -5.90 8.13
CA PRO A 232 24.87 -5.94 6.69
C PRO A 232 26.22 -6.14 6.00
N LYS A 233 26.21 -6.79 4.85
CA LYS A 233 27.34 -6.86 3.92
C LYS A 233 27.39 -5.59 3.07
N ALA A 234 28.61 -5.10 2.78
CA ALA A 234 28.79 -4.03 1.79
C ALA A 234 28.29 -4.50 0.41
N SER A 235 27.73 -3.57 -0.36
CA SER A 235 27.20 -3.84 -1.69
C SER A 235 27.25 -2.58 -2.54
N THR A 236 27.47 -2.76 -3.84
CA THR A 236 27.44 -1.72 -4.88
C THR A 236 26.12 -1.73 -5.65
N LEU A 237 25.12 -2.52 -5.22
CA LEU A 237 23.80 -2.58 -5.86
C LEU A 237 23.10 -1.21 -5.81
N LYS A 238 22.35 -0.90 -6.86
CA LYS A 238 21.47 0.27 -6.87
C LYS A 238 20.42 0.14 -5.75
N PRO A 239 19.92 1.23 -5.15
CA PRO A 239 18.84 1.15 -4.17
C PRO A 239 17.58 0.50 -4.75
N LEU A 240 16.98 -0.44 -4.01
CA LEU A 240 15.72 -1.06 -4.37
C LEU A 240 14.58 -0.02 -4.31
N ASP A 241 13.80 0.09 -5.37
CA ASP A 241 12.61 0.94 -5.38
C ASP A 241 11.40 0.21 -4.78
N PHE A 242 11.14 0.48 -3.49
CA PHE A 242 9.99 -0.05 -2.76
C PHE A 242 8.63 0.47 -3.24
N SER A 243 8.58 1.41 -4.19
CA SER A 243 7.31 1.89 -4.76
C SER A 243 6.78 1.01 -5.89
N VAL A 244 7.67 0.25 -6.55
CA VAL A 244 7.38 -0.62 -7.69
C VAL A 244 7.93 -2.03 -7.54
N ALA A 245 8.47 -2.38 -6.38
CA ALA A 245 8.87 -3.74 -6.02
C ALA A 245 7.89 -4.32 -5.01
N PHE A 246 7.29 -5.48 -5.31
CA PHE A 246 6.55 -6.27 -4.31
C PHE A 246 7.42 -7.39 -3.71
N ARG A 247 8.50 -7.76 -4.41
CA ARG A 247 9.48 -8.76 -4.01
C ARG A 247 10.88 -8.17 -4.16
N ALA A 248 11.76 -8.46 -3.22
CA ALA A 248 13.18 -8.13 -3.33
C ALA A 248 13.96 -9.33 -3.91
N PRO A 249 14.86 -9.12 -4.88
CA PRO A 249 15.72 -10.20 -5.36
C PRO A 249 16.62 -10.75 -4.24
N LYS A 250 16.97 -12.05 -4.30
CA LYS A 250 17.81 -12.70 -3.27
C LYS A 250 19.16 -12.01 -3.10
N THR A 251 19.72 -11.45 -4.17
CA THR A 251 20.98 -10.70 -4.20
C THR A 251 20.99 -9.46 -3.30
N TYR A 252 19.83 -8.87 -3.03
CA TYR A 252 19.70 -7.73 -2.13
C TYR A 252 19.71 -8.14 -0.66
N LEU A 253 19.29 -9.37 -0.33
CA LEU A 253 19.20 -9.81 1.06
C LEU A 253 20.58 -9.74 1.74
N ARG A 254 20.60 -9.41 3.03
CA ARG A 254 21.79 -9.19 3.86
C ARG A 254 22.68 -8.02 3.45
N THR A 255 22.36 -7.29 2.39
CA THR A 255 23.16 -6.14 1.96
C THR A 255 22.82 -4.89 2.76
N ARG A 256 23.79 -3.95 2.82
CA ARG A 256 23.59 -2.64 3.43
C ARG A 256 22.50 -1.83 2.72
N VAL A 257 22.49 -1.87 1.40
CA VAL A 257 21.52 -1.17 0.55
C VAL A 257 20.10 -1.60 0.91
N TYR A 258 19.88 -2.92 1.04
CA TYR A 258 18.58 -3.46 1.41
C TYR A 258 18.18 -3.14 2.85
N GLN A 259 19.07 -3.33 3.84
CA GLN A 259 18.78 -2.97 5.23
C GLN A 259 18.47 -1.48 5.41
N ASP A 260 19.19 -0.60 4.72
CA ASP A 260 18.93 0.85 4.76
C ASP A 260 17.55 1.16 4.17
N GLY A 261 17.20 0.56 3.03
CA GLY A 261 15.88 0.72 2.42
C GLY A 261 14.74 0.21 3.31
N VAL A 262 14.83 -1.03 3.80
CA VAL A 262 13.84 -1.61 4.72
C VAL A 262 13.73 -0.78 6.00
N GLY A 263 14.86 -0.35 6.56
CA GLY A 263 14.92 0.49 7.74
C GLY A 263 14.18 1.82 7.56
N GLU A 264 14.44 2.52 6.47
CA GLU A 264 13.73 3.76 6.12
C GLU A 264 12.22 3.54 5.99
N GLN A 265 11.79 2.45 5.32
CA GLN A 265 10.38 2.09 5.18
C GLN A 265 9.72 1.81 6.54
N VAL A 266 10.39 1.06 7.44
CA VAL A 266 9.85 0.78 8.78
C VAL A 266 9.71 2.05 9.60
N ILE A 267 10.72 2.92 9.58
CA ILE A 267 10.70 4.19 10.32
C ILE A 267 9.58 5.09 9.80
N GLU A 268 9.41 5.19 8.48
CA GLU A 268 8.27 5.85 7.84
C GLU A 268 6.94 5.30 8.36
N LEU A 269 6.72 3.99 8.23
CA LEU A 269 5.42 3.40 8.50
C LEU A 269 5.07 3.41 9.99
N LEU A 270 6.06 3.28 10.87
CA LEU A 270 5.87 3.49 12.31
C LEU A 270 5.51 4.95 12.62
N SER A 271 6.18 5.91 11.98
CA SER A 271 5.89 7.34 12.14
C SER A 271 4.47 7.66 11.71
N GLU A 272 4.07 7.17 10.53
CA GLU A 272 2.72 7.31 9.99
C GLU A 272 1.68 6.57 10.86
N PHE A 273 2.00 5.41 11.43
CA PHE A 273 1.11 4.70 12.34
C PHE A 273 0.87 5.49 13.64
N PHE A 274 1.92 5.96 14.30
CA PHE A 274 1.78 6.68 15.57
C PHE A 274 1.10 8.03 15.40
N VAL A 275 1.38 8.76 14.32
CA VAL A 275 0.85 10.12 14.15
C VAL A 275 -0.68 10.15 14.02
N LEU A 276 -1.29 9.08 13.50
CA LEU A 276 -2.75 8.94 13.44
C LEU A 276 -3.41 9.09 14.81
N TRP A 277 -2.72 8.64 15.85
CA TRP A 277 -3.22 8.62 17.22
C TRP A 277 -2.58 9.70 18.09
N ALA A 278 -1.76 10.60 17.53
CA ALA A 278 -0.97 11.57 18.29
C ALA A 278 -1.79 12.50 19.20
N LYS A 279 -3.07 12.70 18.86
CA LYS A 279 -4.03 13.52 19.61
C LYS A 279 -4.94 12.71 20.54
N SER A 280 -4.87 11.39 20.52
CA SER A 280 -5.76 10.54 21.32
C SER A 280 -5.40 10.63 22.81
N VAL A 281 -6.42 10.68 23.68
CA VAL A 281 -6.25 10.59 25.15
C VAL A 281 -5.49 9.33 25.54
N ALA A 282 -5.70 8.23 24.80
CA ALA A 282 -5.11 6.91 25.04
C ALA A 282 -3.77 6.70 24.32
N PHE A 283 -3.16 7.75 23.75
CA PHE A 283 -1.88 7.64 23.05
C PHE A 283 -0.76 7.05 23.92
N PRO A 284 -0.59 7.43 25.21
CA PRO A 284 0.41 6.84 26.09
C PRO A 284 0.31 5.31 26.17
N GLU A 285 -0.89 4.80 26.42
CA GLU A 285 -1.16 3.36 26.55
C GLU A 285 -1.04 2.62 25.22
N LEU A 286 -1.45 3.26 24.12
CA LEU A 286 -1.35 2.70 22.77
C LEU A 286 0.11 2.59 22.32
N ALA A 287 0.93 3.61 22.61
CA ALA A 287 2.31 3.68 22.13
C ALA A 287 3.29 2.87 22.99
N LEU A 288 3.04 2.77 24.30
CA LEU A 288 3.98 2.19 25.26
C LEU A 288 4.44 0.76 24.90
N PRO A 289 3.56 -0.21 24.55
CA PRO A 289 4.01 -1.57 24.23
C PRO A 289 5.01 -1.58 23.09
N LEU A 290 4.76 -0.79 22.03
CA LEU A 290 5.63 -0.76 20.87
C LEU A 290 6.93 -0.01 21.17
N VAL A 291 6.88 1.08 21.94
CA VAL A 291 8.09 1.80 22.39
C VAL A 291 9.01 0.89 23.20
N VAL A 292 8.48 0.06 24.10
CA VAL A 292 9.28 -0.90 24.89
C VAL A 292 9.95 -1.92 23.97
N LEU A 293 9.21 -2.47 23.00
CA LEU A 293 9.74 -3.41 22.01
C LEU A 293 10.85 -2.78 21.16
N LEU A 294 10.68 -1.54 20.69
CA LEU A 294 11.68 -0.81 19.92
C LEU A 294 12.94 -0.50 20.74
N LYS A 295 12.79 -0.07 22.00
CA LYS A 295 13.91 0.14 22.93
C LYS A 295 14.67 -1.15 23.20
N ARG A 296 13.96 -2.27 23.35
CA ARG A 296 14.58 -3.60 23.49
C ARG A 296 15.37 -3.98 22.24
N TRP A 297 14.79 -3.81 21.05
CA TRP A 297 15.49 -4.07 19.80
C TRP A 297 16.77 -3.24 19.68
N LEU A 298 16.72 -1.94 19.98
CA LEU A 298 17.90 -1.05 19.99
C LEU A 298 19.01 -1.52 20.94
N LYS A 299 18.65 -2.09 22.10
CA LYS A 299 19.62 -2.65 23.06
C LYS A 299 20.24 -3.94 22.52
N GLU A 300 19.44 -4.79 21.89
CA GLU A 300 19.87 -6.08 21.34
C GLU A 300 20.66 -5.97 20.03
N THR A 301 20.49 -4.89 19.26
CA THR A 301 21.20 -4.68 17.99
C THR A 301 22.24 -3.56 18.05
N GLY A 302 22.31 -2.85 19.17
CA GLY A 302 23.24 -1.75 19.40
C GLY A 302 24.71 -2.17 19.47
N LYS A 303 25.61 -1.17 19.47
CA LYS A 303 27.07 -1.36 19.42
C LYS A 303 27.63 -2.25 20.54
N ASN A 304 27.01 -2.23 21.71
CA ASN A 304 27.45 -2.97 22.89
C ASN A 304 26.79 -4.36 23.02
N SER A 305 26.04 -4.79 22.00
CA SER A 305 25.39 -6.11 21.98
C SER A 305 26.38 -7.22 21.63
N LYS A 306 26.05 -8.46 22.01
CA LYS A 306 26.76 -9.68 21.58
C LYS A 306 26.72 -9.86 20.06
N THR A 307 25.63 -9.41 19.41
CA THR A 307 25.44 -9.48 17.96
C THR A 307 25.00 -8.12 17.42
N PRO A 308 25.93 -7.16 17.28
CA PRO A 308 25.58 -5.82 16.85
C PRO A 308 25.20 -5.82 15.36
N ASN A 309 24.16 -5.07 15.01
CA ASN A 309 23.75 -4.90 13.61
C ASN A 309 24.70 -3.93 12.86
N ASN A 310 25.46 -3.09 13.54
CA ASN A 310 26.41 -2.15 12.93
C ASN A 310 25.82 -1.18 11.86
N ASN A 311 24.49 -1.05 11.79
CA ASN A 311 23.83 -0.02 11.01
C ASN A 311 23.58 1.25 11.84
N ALA A 312 24.59 2.11 11.88
CA ALA A 312 24.52 3.38 12.62
C ALA A 312 23.39 4.30 12.11
N LYS A 313 23.06 4.26 10.81
CA LYS A 313 22.01 5.08 10.20
C LYS A 313 20.63 4.65 10.71
N LEU A 314 20.29 3.38 10.54
CA LEU A 314 19.05 2.79 11.03
C LEU A 314 18.91 2.98 12.55
N THR A 315 19.96 2.68 13.31
CA THR A 315 19.96 2.83 14.77
C THR A 315 19.66 4.27 15.18
N SER A 316 20.31 5.25 14.55
CA SER A 316 20.12 6.68 14.88
C SER A 316 18.71 7.16 14.53
N GLN A 317 18.19 6.77 13.36
CA GLN A 317 16.84 7.13 12.95
C GLN A 317 15.77 6.49 13.85
N MET A 318 15.98 5.24 14.28
CA MET A 318 15.07 4.55 15.21
C MET A 318 15.10 5.18 16.61
N ILE A 319 16.28 5.55 17.13
CA ILE A 319 16.41 6.31 18.39
C ILE A 319 15.64 7.62 18.29
N LEU A 320 15.80 8.37 17.19
CA LEU A 320 15.10 9.64 16.97
C LEU A 320 13.58 9.43 16.95
N LEU A 321 13.08 8.41 16.24
CA LEU A 321 11.65 8.09 16.23
C LEU A 321 11.14 7.80 17.65
N VAL A 322 11.82 6.94 18.40
CA VAL A 322 11.45 6.59 19.79
C VAL A 322 11.42 7.85 20.67
N GLN A 323 12.41 8.74 20.56
CA GLN A 323 12.44 10.01 21.29
C GLN A 323 11.24 10.90 20.95
N LYS A 324 10.82 10.97 19.68
CA LYS A 324 9.66 11.77 19.26
C LYS A 324 8.34 11.17 19.71
N VAL A 325 8.23 9.84 19.73
CA VAL A 325 7.08 9.14 20.31
C VAL A 325 7.01 9.40 21.82
N ASP A 326 8.11 9.23 22.56
CA ASP A 326 8.18 9.52 24.01
C ASP A 326 7.83 11.00 24.31
N ALA A 327 8.28 11.94 23.48
CA ALA A 327 7.91 13.35 23.63
C ALA A 327 6.41 13.57 23.44
N ASN A 328 5.78 12.85 22.52
CA ASN A 328 4.33 12.92 22.31
C ASN A 328 3.54 12.25 23.44
N ILE A 329 4.07 11.17 24.03
CA ILE A 329 3.51 10.55 25.24
C ILE A 329 3.43 11.60 26.36
N ARG A 330 4.55 12.26 26.67
CA ARG A 330 4.61 13.31 27.71
C ARG A 330 3.67 14.47 27.41
N PHE A 331 3.63 14.93 26.17
CA PHE A 331 2.72 15.99 25.74
C PHE A 331 1.25 15.63 26.00
N VAL A 332 0.84 14.39 25.67
CA VAL A 332 -0.53 13.94 25.93
C VAL A 332 -0.79 13.77 27.42
N GLU A 333 0.16 13.23 28.19
CA GLU A 333 0.03 13.11 29.66
C GLU A 333 -0.13 14.47 30.34
N GLU A 334 0.66 15.47 29.96
CA GLU A 334 0.55 16.85 30.48
C GLU A 334 -0.81 17.50 30.17
N LYS A 335 -1.38 17.19 29.00
CA LYS A 335 -2.71 17.68 28.61
C LYS A 335 -3.82 16.90 29.32
N ARG A 336 -3.67 15.59 29.46
CA ARG A 336 -4.60 14.70 30.17
C ARG A 336 -4.66 14.99 31.67
N ALA A 337 -3.55 15.41 32.28
CA ALA A 337 -3.52 15.81 33.69
C ALA A 337 -4.38 17.07 34.00
N LYS A 338 -4.74 17.85 32.98
CA LYS A 338 -5.56 19.08 33.10
C LYS A 338 -7.03 18.86 32.77
N VAL A 339 -7.40 17.63 32.43
CA VAL A 339 -8.76 17.26 32.10
C VAL A 339 -9.57 17.07 33.39
N ASP A 340 -10.79 17.61 33.41
CA ASP A 340 -11.77 17.51 34.50
C ASP A 340 -12.88 16.47 34.24
N PHE A 341 -12.84 15.81 33.08
CA PHE A 341 -13.84 14.82 32.70
C PHE A 341 -13.44 13.37 32.99
N ALA A 342 -14.45 12.55 33.27
CA ALA A 342 -14.30 11.13 33.50
C ALA A 342 -14.36 10.32 32.18
N PRO A 343 -13.74 9.12 32.11
CA PRO A 343 -13.73 8.29 30.89
C PRO A 343 -15.11 7.86 30.36
N ASN A 344 -16.16 7.97 31.18
CA ASN A 344 -17.54 7.69 30.77
C ASN A 344 -18.13 8.80 29.89
N ASN A 345 -17.59 10.02 29.93
CA ASN A 345 -18.00 11.11 29.05
C ASN A 345 -17.34 10.99 27.67
N ARG A 346 -17.93 10.15 26.81
CA ARG A 346 -17.42 9.90 25.45
C ARG A 346 -17.28 11.17 24.61
N SER A 347 -18.20 12.12 24.77
CA SER A 347 -18.17 13.36 23.99
C SER A 347 -16.91 14.18 24.31
N GLU A 348 -16.59 14.33 25.59
CA GLU A 348 -15.41 15.08 26.01
C GLU A 348 -14.10 14.34 25.69
N VAL A 349 -14.09 13.00 25.80
CA VAL A 349 -12.97 12.16 25.34
C VAL A 349 -12.71 12.35 23.84
N GLU A 350 -13.75 12.37 23.01
CA GLU A 350 -13.63 12.60 21.56
C GLU A 350 -13.29 14.06 21.20
N ASN A 351 -13.56 15.00 22.10
CA ASN A 351 -13.21 16.41 21.96
C ASN A 351 -11.77 16.71 22.44
N PHE A 352 -11.11 15.78 23.12
CA PHE A 352 -9.75 15.97 23.60
C PHE A 352 -8.80 16.37 22.47
N LEU A 353 -8.10 17.49 22.67
CA LEU A 353 -7.19 18.09 21.69
C LEU A 353 -7.80 18.34 20.31
N ARG A 354 -9.13 18.36 20.14
CA ARG A 354 -9.78 18.53 18.83
C ARG A 354 -9.31 19.80 18.12
N GLU A 355 -9.21 20.90 18.85
CA GLU A 355 -8.74 22.22 18.37
C GLU A 355 -7.24 22.27 18.07
N THR A 356 -6.44 21.35 18.63
CA THR A 356 -5.00 21.32 18.36
C THR A 356 -4.74 20.69 17.00
N GLU A 357 -4.11 21.42 16.09
CA GLU A 357 -3.60 20.86 14.84
C GLU A 357 -2.59 19.74 15.12
N TRP A 358 -2.74 18.60 14.44
CA TRP A 358 -1.86 17.45 14.69
C TRP A 358 -0.40 17.76 14.37
N GLN A 359 -0.13 18.67 13.44
CA GLN A 359 1.22 19.14 13.06
C GLN A 359 1.93 19.87 14.20
N LYS A 360 1.17 20.46 15.14
CA LYS A 360 1.72 21.17 16.31
C LYS A 360 2.11 20.22 17.45
N THR A 361 1.75 18.94 17.34
CA THR A 361 2.21 17.93 18.31
C THR A 361 3.70 17.61 18.10
N PRO A 362 4.44 17.19 19.15
CA PRO A 362 5.87 16.84 19.01
C PRO A 362 6.14 15.79 17.94
N LEU A 363 5.27 14.78 17.83
CA LEU A 363 5.37 13.75 16.80
C LEU A 363 4.93 14.26 15.43
N GLY A 364 3.84 15.04 15.37
CA GLY A 364 3.34 15.60 14.11
C GLY A 364 4.36 16.50 13.41
N ALA A 365 5.04 17.38 14.13
CA ALA A 365 6.10 18.23 13.58
C ALA A 365 7.25 17.39 12.98
N PHE A 366 7.62 16.29 13.64
CA PHE A 366 8.61 15.35 13.12
C PHE A 366 8.13 14.65 11.84
N VAL A 367 6.89 14.16 11.79
CA VAL A 367 6.34 13.49 10.60
C VAL A 367 6.22 14.45 9.42
N VAL A 368 5.83 15.71 9.65
CA VAL A 368 5.82 16.73 8.58
C VAL A 368 7.21 16.92 7.98
N GLY A 369 8.25 17.04 8.82
CA GLY A 369 9.64 17.12 8.35
C GLY A 369 10.06 15.87 7.58
N GLN A 370 9.72 14.68 8.09
CA GLN A 370 10.01 13.41 7.44
C GLN A 370 9.35 13.29 6.05
N ARG A 371 8.10 13.72 5.90
CA ARG A 371 7.38 13.73 4.61
C ARG A 371 8.07 14.64 3.59
N LYS A 372 8.48 15.85 4.00
CA LYS A 372 9.22 16.78 3.11
C LYS A 372 10.53 16.19 2.62
N ILE A 373 11.33 15.63 3.54
CA ILE A 373 12.60 14.96 3.19
C ILE A 373 12.36 13.81 2.19
N ARG A 374 11.26 13.06 2.36
CA ARG A 374 10.90 11.97 1.45
C ARG A 374 10.49 12.49 0.08
N GLU A 375 9.65 13.52 0.02
CA GLU A 375 9.23 14.13 -1.24
C GLU A 375 10.43 14.67 -2.01
N GLU A 376 11.37 15.34 -1.34
CA GLU A 376 12.62 15.80 -1.94
C GLU A 376 13.49 14.63 -2.43
N LYS A 377 13.66 13.58 -1.62
CA LYS A 377 14.41 12.38 -2.02
C LYS A 377 13.77 11.68 -3.23
N GLN A 378 12.45 11.60 -3.28
CA GLN A 378 11.72 11.03 -4.42
C GLN A 378 11.91 11.87 -5.68
N LYS A 379 11.84 13.21 -5.59
CA LYS A 379 12.11 14.10 -6.72
C LYS A 379 13.54 13.94 -7.25
N LEU A 380 14.53 13.94 -6.35
CA LEU A 380 15.94 13.74 -6.74
C LEU A 380 16.18 12.37 -7.37
N MET A 381 15.54 11.32 -6.86
CA MET A 381 15.64 9.97 -7.44
C MET A 381 14.99 9.89 -8.83
N GLU A 382 13.86 10.57 -9.01
CA GLU A 382 13.17 10.69 -10.30
C GLU A 382 14.00 11.46 -11.33
N GLU A 383 14.61 12.58 -10.92
CA GLU A 383 15.48 13.40 -11.76
C GLU A 383 16.74 12.65 -12.17
N ALA A 384 17.43 12.00 -11.21
CA ALA A 384 18.60 11.16 -11.50
C ALA A 384 18.26 10.02 -12.46
N ARG A 385 17.07 9.42 -12.32
CA ARG A 385 16.63 8.36 -13.24
C ARG A 385 16.40 8.89 -14.67
N LYS A 386 15.73 10.04 -14.81
CA LYS A 386 15.51 10.67 -16.12
C LYS A 386 16.83 11.04 -16.79
N GLU A 387 17.82 11.47 -16.02
CA GLU A 387 19.16 11.74 -16.54
C GLU A 387 19.87 10.45 -17.00
N ASP A 388 19.79 9.37 -16.22
CA ASP A 388 20.32 8.05 -16.59
C ASP A 388 19.63 7.48 -17.85
N GLU A 389 18.30 7.59 -17.95
CA GLU A 389 17.52 7.19 -19.14
C GLU A 389 17.96 7.99 -20.37
N LYS A 390 18.10 9.31 -20.24
CA LYS A 390 18.56 10.16 -21.34
C LYS A 390 19.97 9.82 -21.80
N LYS A 391 20.90 9.57 -20.86
CA LYS A 391 22.27 9.13 -21.20
C LYS A 391 22.27 7.79 -21.93
N ARG A 392 21.42 6.85 -21.52
CA ARG A 392 21.28 5.56 -22.21
C ARG A 392 20.71 5.72 -23.62
N GLU A 393 19.70 6.57 -23.81
CA GLU A 393 19.15 6.88 -25.12
C GLU A 393 20.18 7.56 -26.03
N GLU A 394 20.97 8.51 -25.50
CA GLU A 394 22.08 9.14 -26.20
C GLU A 394 23.17 8.13 -26.59
N GLU A 395 23.57 7.23 -25.68
CA GLU A 395 24.52 6.15 -25.96
C GLU A 395 24.00 5.15 -26.99
N LYS A 396 22.71 4.78 -26.92
CA LYS A 396 22.06 3.90 -27.91
C LYS A 396 22.04 4.58 -29.28
N ALA A 397 21.66 5.86 -29.34
CA ALA A 397 21.65 6.64 -30.58
C ALA A 397 23.06 6.80 -31.18
N GLU A 398 24.09 7.01 -30.35
CA GLU A 398 25.48 7.08 -30.81
C GLU A 398 26.00 5.74 -31.33
N ARG A 399 25.61 4.62 -30.72
CA ARG A 399 25.95 3.27 -31.19
C ARG A 399 25.25 2.94 -32.51
N MET A 400 23.95 3.24 -32.60
CA MET A 400 23.19 3.09 -33.85
C MET A 400 23.76 3.95 -34.99
N ALA A 401 24.28 5.14 -34.69
CA ALA A 401 24.92 6.02 -35.67
C ALA A 401 26.33 5.55 -36.10
N LYS A 402 27.01 4.73 -35.28
CA LYS A 402 28.37 4.22 -35.57
C LYS A 402 28.37 2.88 -36.31
N ASP A 403 27.46 1.97 -35.98
CA ASP A 403 27.53 0.58 -36.46
C ASP A 403 26.53 0.22 -37.57
N GLY A 404 25.59 1.09 -37.94
CA GLY A 404 24.79 0.91 -39.16
C GLY A 404 23.96 -0.39 -39.27
N GLU A 405 23.84 -1.16 -38.18
CA GLU A 405 23.04 -2.38 -38.10
C GLU A 405 21.89 -2.17 -37.10
N ASP A 406 20.69 -2.50 -37.57
CA ASP A 406 19.48 -2.69 -36.75
C ASP A 406 19.78 -3.78 -35.72
N PHE A 407 20.05 -3.39 -34.49
CA PHE A 407 20.04 -4.32 -33.36
C PHE A 407 18.60 -4.40 -32.85
N ASP A 408 17.95 -5.54 -33.11
CA ASP A 408 16.66 -5.89 -32.56
C ASP A 408 16.78 -5.94 -31.02
N ASP A 409 16.07 -5.04 -30.35
CA ASP A 409 16.18 -4.75 -28.92
C ASP A 409 15.35 -5.78 -28.13
N GLU A 410 15.82 -7.02 -28.00
CA GLU A 410 15.20 -8.02 -27.09
C GLU A 410 15.82 -8.04 -25.67
N ASP A 411 16.82 -7.20 -25.37
CA ASP A 411 17.59 -7.30 -24.12
C ASP A 411 17.56 -6.04 -23.22
N GLU A 412 16.44 -5.29 -23.19
CA GLU A 412 16.15 -4.38 -22.07
C GLU A 412 14.69 -4.46 -21.58
N ALA A 413 14.29 -5.67 -21.19
CA ALA A 413 13.33 -5.88 -20.09
C ALA A 413 14.03 -6.57 -18.90
N SER A 414 15.17 -6.03 -18.44
CA SER A 414 15.74 -6.45 -17.17
C SER A 414 14.86 -5.94 -16.02
N GLY A 415 14.30 -6.75 -15.13
CA GLY A 415 14.24 -8.20 -15.04
C GLY A 415 13.34 -8.52 -13.85
N ASP A 416 12.22 -9.19 -14.11
CA ASP A 416 11.46 -9.93 -13.09
C ASP A 416 10.33 -10.77 -13.75
N GLU A 417 10.60 -11.34 -14.93
CA GLU A 417 9.80 -12.45 -15.46
C GLU A 417 10.65 -13.74 -15.41
N ASP A 418 10.20 -14.64 -14.55
CA ASP A 418 10.51 -16.07 -14.51
C ASP A 418 11.97 -16.53 -14.38
N GLU A 419 12.63 -16.14 -13.29
CA GLU A 419 13.48 -17.10 -12.56
C GLU A 419 12.69 -17.67 -11.38
N SER A 420 11.79 -18.61 -11.69
CA SER A 420 11.45 -19.66 -10.76
C SER A 420 12.67 -20.56 -10.58
N GLU A 421 13.66 -20.10 -9.81
CA GLU A 421 14.60 -21.02 -9.18
C GLU A 421 13.77 -21.97 -8.29
N ASP A 422 13.78 -23.23 -8.70
CA ASP A 422 13.71 -24.39 -7.82
C ASP A 422 14.52 -24.09 -6.55
N GLU A 423 13.95 -24.17 -5.36
CA GLU A 423 13.93 -25.40 -4.58
C GLU A 423 13.23 -25.13 -3.23
N GLU A 424 12.69 -26.22 -2.68
CA GLU A 424 12.48 -26.54 -1.27
C GLU A 424 11.99 -25.45 -0.32
N MET A 425 10.66 -25.40 -0.17
CA MET A 425 10.09 -25.01 1.10
C MET A 425 10.39 -26.11 2.13
N GLU A 426 11.54 -26.03 2.78
CA GLU A 426 11.67 -26.64 4.11
C GLU A 426 10.70 -25.90 5.03
N VAL A 427 9.52 -26.50 5.17
CA VAL A 427 8.62 -26.20 6.27
C VAL A 427 9.25 -26.89 7.47
N ASP A 428 9.97 -26.14 8.31
CA ASP A 428 10.35 -26.60 9.65
C ASP A 428 9.06 -27.00 10.39
N GLY A 429 8.78 -28.30 10.35
CA GLY A 429 7.73 -28.95 11.12
C GLY A 429 8.21 -29.07 12.55
N VAL A 430 7.59 -28.31 13.43
CA VAL A 430 7.66 -28.51 14.87
C VAL A 430 6.81 -29.74 15.24
N SER A 431 7.40 -30.60 16.07
CA SER A 431 6.85 -31.71 16.88
C SER A 431 6.58 -33.04 16.15
N ASP A 432 6.89 -34.23 16.71
CA ASP A 432 6.81 -34.66 18.11
C ASP A 432 8.03 -35.49 18.56
N GLU A 433 8.58 -35.17 19.74
CA GLU A 433 9.28 -36.15 20.58
C GLU A 433 8.20 -37.08 21.17
N GLU A 434 8.07 -38.29 20.63
CA GLU A 434 7.42 -39.40 21.35
C GLU A 434 8.50 -40.22 22.06
N ASP A 435 8.42 -40.20 23.39
CA ASP A 435 8.95 -41.24 24.27
C ASP A 435 8.51 -42.62 23.77
N SER A 436 9.44 -43.56 23.55
CA SER A 436 9.24 -44.98 23.88
C SER A 436 10.54 -45.79 23.88
N GLU A 437 10.80 -46.37 25.05
CA GLU A 437 11.68 -47.49 25.44
C GLU A 437 13.21 -47.32 25.49
#